data_AF-A0AAV4MB30-F1
#
_entry.id   AF-A0AAV4MB30-F1
#
_cell.length_a   1.000
_cell.length_b   1.000
_cell.length_c   1.000
_cell.angle_alpha   90.00
_cell.angle_beta   90.00
_cell.angle_gamma   90.00
#
_symmetry.space_group_name_H-M   'P 1'
#
loop_
_entity.id
_entity.type
_entity.pdbx_description
1 polymer ?
#
loop_
_entity_poly.entity_id
_entity_poly.type
_entity_poly.pdbx_seq_one_letter_code
_entity_poly.pdbx_strand_id
1 'polypeptide(L)'
;MEHDQPTRWTGSRIVIHDPSEYPNPEENGFNISPGFETSFSLRQTLIHRLPAPYKDLCVYYKTAERYNQTSQNDCVRSCLQNLKREMCGCTDRDHHLEIKNLTTCDTSCLKDVLQSGYIQKKIVRLSIALSPHIIQ
;
A
#
# COMPACT_ATOMS: atom_id res chain seq x y z
N MET A 1 -12.70 20.64 -5.77
CA MET A 1 -13.71 20.04 -4.89
C MET A 1 -14.72 19.37 -5.81
N GLU A 2 -14.50 18.11 -6.14
CA GLU A 2 -15.44 17.33 -6.96
C GLU A 2 -15.87 16.13 -6.14
N HIS A 3 -17.17 15.91 -6.17
CA HIS A 3 -17.97 15.03 -5.35
C HIS A 3 -17.43 13.60 -5.26
N ASP A 4 -17.22 13.19 -4.01
CA ASP A 4 -17.42 11.80 -3.59
C ASP A 4 -18.77 11.33 -4.16
N GLN A 5 -18.76 10.34 -5.05
CA GLN A 5 -20.03 9.76 -5.48
C GLN A 5 -20.68 9.17 -4.23
N PRO A 6 -21.93 9.52 -3.90
CA PRO A 6 -22.55 9.01 -2.69
C PRO A 6 -22.61 7.49 -2.80
N THR A 7 -21.84 6.81 -1.96
CA THR A 7 -22.03 5.39 -1.72
C THR A 7 -23.50 5.18 -1.37
N ARG A 8 -24.14 4.16 -1.94
CA ARG A 8 -25.59 3.86 -1.72
C ARG A 8 -25.87 3.39 -0.27
N TRP A 9 -24.93 3.64 0.63
CA TRP A 9 -24.93 3.21 2.00
C TRP A 9 -24.93 4.43 2.92
N THR A 10 -25.76 4.36 3.96
CA THR A 10 -25.87 5.41 4.97
C THR A 10 -25.37 4.83 6.29
N GLY A 11 -24.39 5.48 6.89
CA GLY A 11 -23.76 5.06 8.14
C GLY A 11 -22.36 5.66 8.29
N SER A 12 -21.60 5.15 9.25
CA SER A 12 -20.21 5.57 9.50
C SER A 12 -19.24 4.42 9.33
N ARG A 13 -18.12 4.63 8.63
CA ARG A 13 -17.06 3.63 8.48
C ARG A 13 -15.90 3.93 9.42
N ILE A 14 -15.51 2.96 10.25
CA ILE A 14 -14.42 3.12 11.22
C ILE A 14 -13.27 2.18 10.92
N VAL A 15 -12.03 2.58 11.21
CA VAL A 15 -10.83 1.75 11.09
C VAL A 15 -10.10 1.76 12.42
N ILE A 16 -9.60 0.61 12.84
CA ILE A 16 -8.73 0.47 14.01
C ILE A 16 -7.37 0.00 13.47
N HIS A 17 -6.34 0.81 13.68
CA HIS A 17 -5.01 0.60 13.11
C HIS A 17 -3.89 1.02 14.09
N ASP A 18 -2.65 0.63 13.80
CA ASP A 18 -1.47 1.09 14.55
C ASP A 18 -1.31 2.63 14.39
N PRO A 19 -1.01 3.38 15.46
CA PRO A 19 -0.92 4.84 15.41
C PRO A 19 0.12 5.42 14.43
N SER A 20 1.14 4.63 14.05
CA SER A 20 2.18 5.03 13.10
C SER A 20 1.88 4.58 11.66
N GLU A 21 0.79 3.86 11.45
CA GLU A 21 0.32 3.46 10.13
C GLU A 21 -0.81 4.36 9.66
N TYR A 22 -0.89 4.57 8.35
CA TYR A 22 -2.01 5.32 7.78
C TYR A 22 -3.28 4.44 7.72
N PRO A 23 -4.45 4.92 8.16
CA PRO A 23 -5.70 4.15 8.07
C PRO A 23 -6.11 3.92 6.62
N ASN A 24 -6.41 2.67 6.25
CA ASN A 24 -7.07 2.38 4.98
C ASN A 24 -8.56 2.02 5.21
N PRO A 25 -9.48 2.99 5.16
CA PRO A 25 -10.90 2.72 5.35
C PRO A 25 -11.51 1.86 4.25
N GLU A 26 -11.01 1.94 3.02
CA GLU A 26 -11.51 1.13 1.90
C GLU A 26 -11.28 -0.37 2.14
N GLU A 27 -10.07 -0.74 2.57
CA GLU A 27 -9.69 -2.13 2.82
C GLU A 27 -10.06 -2.64 4.22
N ASN A 28 -9.80 -1.85 5.25
CA ASN A 28 -9.83 -2.31 6.65
C ASN A 28 -10.99 -1.74 7.48
N GLY A 29 -11.90 -0.98 6.84
CA GLY A 29 -12.97 -0.31 7.57
C GLY A 29 -14.15 -1.21 7.89
N PHE A 30 -14.70 -1.04 9.09
CA PHE A 30 -15.95 -1.61 9.57
C PHE A 30 -17.10 -0.63 9.36
N ASN A 31 -18.19 -1.11 8.76
CA ASN A 31 -19.38 -0.31 8.51
C ASN A 31 -20.31 -0.34 9.74
N ILE A 32 -20.68 0.84 10.25
CA ILE A 32 -21.63 1.02 11.34
C ILE A 32 -22.95 1.52 10.76
N SER A 33 -24.01 0.75 10.96
CA SER A 33 -25.35 1.13 10.52
C SER A 33 -25.94 2.18 11.47
N PRO A 34 -26.66 3.18 10.95
CA PRO A 34 -27.36 4.14 11.78
C PRO A 34 -28.58 3.50 12.45
N GLY A 35 -29.06 4.10 13.54
CA GLY A 35 -30.30 3.72 14.22
C GLY A 35 -30.18 2.57 15.22
N PHE A 36 -29.01 1.96 15.38
CA PHE A 36 -28.74 0.91 16.35
C PHE A 36 -27.40 1.14 17.06
N GLU A 37 -27.31 0.69 18.31
CA GLU A 37 -26.04 0.63 19.02
C GLU A 37 -25.14 -0.47 18.42
N THR A 38 -23.87 -0.15 18.21
CA THR A 38 -22.84 -1.12 17.79
C THR A 38 -21.73 -1.14 18.82
N SER A 39 -21.51 -2.29 19.47
CA SER A 39 -20.46 -2.47 20.47
C SER A 39 -19.27 -3.23 19.86
N PHE A 40 -18.05 -2.73 20.09
CA PHE A 40 -16.81 -3.36 19.61
C PHE A 40 -16.01 -3.94 20.78
N SER A 41 -15.50 -5.16 20.63
CA SER A 41 -14.55 -5.78 21.55
C SER A 41 -13.27 -6.09 20.78
N LEU A 42 -12.13 -5.66 21.33
CA LEU A 42 -10.83 -5.75 20.65
C LEU A 42 -9.91 -6.72 21.35
N ARG A 43 -9.21 -7.54 20.57
CA ARG A 43 -8.09 -8.36 21.02
C ARG A 43 -6.87 -8.06 20.17
N GLN A 44 -5.84 -7.51 20.81
CA GLN A 44 -4.59 -7.24 20.12
C GLN A 44 -3.78 -8.53 19.91
N THR A 45 -3.29 -8.72 18.70
CA THR A 45 -2.35 -9.80 18.34
C THR A 45 -1.10 -9.16 17.75
N LEU A 46 0.07 -9.46 18.31
CA LEU A 46 1.36 -8.98 17.83
C LEU A 46 2.16 -10.15 17.26
N ILE A 47 2.70 -9.97 16.05
CA ILE A 47 3.55 -10.95 15.38
C ILE A 47 4.91 -10.30 15.14
N HIS A 48 5.94 -10.85 15.76
CA HIS A 48 7.33 -10.44 15.55
C HIS A 48 8.05 -11.50 14.73
N ARG A 49 8.62 -11.08 13.59
CA ARG A 49 9.42 -11.96 12.73
C ARG A 49 10.89 -11.63 12.86
N LEU A 50 11.74 -12.64 12.74
CA LEU A 50 13.17 -12.45 12.80
C LEU A 50 13.71 -11.97 11.44
N PRO A 51 14.68 -11.04 11.40
CA PRO A 51 15.29 -10.55 10.17
C PRO A 51 16.27 -11.59 9.58
N ALA A 52 17.06 -11.25 8.57
CA ALA A 52 18.12 -12.16 8.08
C ALA A 52 18.91 -12.80 9.24
N PRO A 53 19.19 -14.12 9.20
CA PRO A 53 19.27 -14.98 8.01
C PRO A 53 18.02 -15.86 7.71
N TYR A 54 16.87 -15.61 8.33
CA TYR A 54 15.67 -16.42 8.07
C TYR A 54 15.12 -16.21 6.65
N LYS A 55 14.43 -17.23 6.10
CA LYS A 55 14.05 -17.34 4.68
C LYS A 55 13.26 -16.15 4.14
N ASP A 56 12.40 -15.54 4.96
CA ASP A 56 11.55 -14.42 4.55
C ASP A 56 12.28 -13.07 4.58
N LEU A 57 13.52 -13.03 5.09
CA LEU A 57 14.38 -11.83 5.14
C LEU A 57 13.61 -10.61 5.66
N CYS A 58 12.79 -10.81 6.69
CA CYS A 58 11.86 -9.79 7.17
C CYS A 58 12.61 -8.51 7.57
N VAL A 59 12.03 -7.36 7.24
CA VAL A 59 12.60 -6.05 7.57
C VAL A 59 11.71 -5.31 8.57
N TYR A 60 12.34 -4.54 9.45
CA TYR A 60 11.64 -3.65 10.37
C TYR A 60 11.47 -2.28 9.74
N TYR A 61 10.29 -2.02 9.17
CA TYR A 61 9.98 -0.78 8.46
C TYR A 61 10.24 0.49 9.29
N LYS A 62 9.93 0.47 10.60
CA LYS A 62 10.08 1.65 11.47
C LYS A 62 11.53 2.03 11.78
N THR A 63 12.48 1.10 11.66
CA THR A 63 13.90 1.32 12.04
C THR A 63 14.86 1.16 10.87
N ALA A 64 14.39 0.66 9.73
CA ALA A 64 15.22 0.51 8.56
C ALA A 64 15.35 1.85 7.86
N GLU A 65 16.50 2.52 8.04
CA GLU A 65 16.85 3.77 7.33
C GLU A 65 16.74 3.69 5.80
N ARG A 66 16.75 2.46 5.26
CA ARG A 66 16.63 2.17 3.84
C ARG A 66 15.21 2.35 3.29
N TYR A 67 14.17 2.34 4.11
CA TYR A 67 12.78 2.38 3.65
C TYR A 67 12.05 3.60 4.22
N ASN A 68 11.36 4.33 3.36
CA ASN A 68 10.53 5.48 3.75
C ASN A 68 9.11 5.08 4.17
N GLN A 69 8.79 3.78 4.11
CA GLN A 69 7.46 3.24 4.38
C GLN A 69 7.38 2.65 5.78
N THR A 70 6.21 2.77 6.42
CA THR A 70 6.02 2.36 7.82
C THR A 70 5.43 0.96 7.99
N SER A 71 4.90 0.37 6.92
CA SER A 71 4.33 -0.98 6.90
C SER A 71 4.52 -1.67 5.55
N GLN A 72 4.23 -2.98 5.50
CA GLN A 72 4.23 -3.74 4.24
C GLN A 72 3.23 -3.19 3.23
N ASN A 73 2.01 -2.86 3.68
CA ASN A 73 0.98 -2.30 2.80
C ASN A 73 1.39 -0.95 2.25
N ASP A 74 2.01 -0.10 3.06
CA ASP A 74 2.52 1.19 2.60
C ASP A 74 3.64 1.03 1.55
N CYS A 75 4.54 0.05 1.74
CA CYS A 75 5.56 -0.33 0.76
C CYS A 75 4.95 -0.75 -0.58
N VAL A 76 3.97 -1.65 -0.57
CA VAL A 76 3.30 -2.13 -1.79
C VAL A 76 2.54 -0.99 -2.46
N ARG A 77 1.78 -0.20 -1.72
CA ARG A 77 1.01 0.93 -2.25
C ARG A 77 1.92 1.99 -2.87
N SER A 78 2.99 2.38 -2.17
CA SER A 78 4.00 3.30 -2.69
C SER A 78 4.67 2.78 -3.97
N CYS A 79 4.96 1.47 -4.03
CA CYS A 79 5.50 0.82 -5.23
C CYS A 79 4.52 0.94 -6.42
N LEU A 80 3.24 0.66 -6.20
CA LEU A 80 2.21 0.78 -7.23
C LEU A 80 2.01 2.23 -7.69
N GLN A 81 2.04 3.20 -6.78
CA GLN A 81 1.95 4.62 -7.14
C GLN A 81 3.13 5.07 -8.01
N ASN A 82 4.35 4.66 -7.64
CA ASN A 82 5.54 4.98 -8.43
C ASN A 82 5.46 4.33 -9.81
N LEU A 83 4.94 3.10 -9.90
CA LEU A 83 4.76 2.41 -11.18
C LEU A 83 3.72 3.09 -12.07
N LYS A 84 2.58 3.50 -11.50
CA LYS A 84 1.56 4.31 -12.19
C LYS A 84 2.13 5.61 -12.72
N ARG A 85 2.94 6.29 -11.90
CA ARG A 85 3.64 7.52 -12.28
C ARG A 85 4.58 7.28 -13.46
N GLU A 86 5.39 6.22 -13.41
CA GLU A 86 6.35 5.88 -14.46
C GLU A 86 5.67 5.52 -15.79
N MET A 87 4.60 4.72 -15.75
CA MET A 87 3.99 4.18 -16.98
C MET A 87 2.91 5.06 -17.58
N CYS A 88 2.14 5.75 -16.74
CA CYS A 88 0.98 6.51 -17.17
C CYS A 88 1.11 8.02 -16.94
N GLY A 89 2.14 8.48 -16.22
CA GLY A 89 2.35 9.90 -15.92
C GLY A 89 1.30 10.48 -14.96
N CYS A 90 0.59 9.64 -14.21
CA CYS A 90 -0.49 10.04 -13.30
C CYS A 90 -0.26 9.52 -11.88
N THR A 91 -1.01 10.04 -10.90
CA THR A 91 -1.01 9.56 -9.51
C THR A 91 -2.44 9.31 -9.04
N ASP A 92 -2.63 8.37 -8.11
CA ASP A 92 -3.93 8.27 -7.46
C ASP A 92 -4.14 9.47 -6.52
N ARG A 93 -5.41 9.91 -6.39
CA ARG A 93 -5.81 11.00 -5.49
C ARG A 93 -5.64 10.64 -4.01
N ASP A 94 -5.68 9.35 -3.68
CA ASP A 94 -5.71 8.86 -2.30
C ASP A 94 -4.30 8.63 -1.71
N HIS A 95 -3.27 9.20 -2.33
CA HIS A 95 -1.92 9.15 -1.79
C HIS A 95 -1.65 10.41 -0.95
N HIS A 96 -1.25 10.24 0.32
CA HIS A 96 -0.97 11.33 1.27
C HIS A 96 0.11 12.32 0.84
N LEU A 97 0.82 12.00 -0.25
CA LEU A 97 1.76 12.91 -0.87
C LEU A 97 0.95 13.76 -1.86
N GLU A 98 0.56 14.97 -1.43
CA GLU A 98 0.02 16.00 -2.31
C GLU A 98 1.07 16.37 -3.38
N ILE A 99 1.09 15.64 -4.50
CA ILE A 99 1.90 16.04 -5.63
C ILE A 99 1.07 16.99 -6.50
N LYS A 100 1.28 18.28 -6.29
CA LYS A 100 0.50 19.38 -6.91
C LYS A 100 0.61 19.49 -8.44
N ASN A 101 1.35 18.60 -9.10
CA ASN A 101 1.70 18.70 -10.53
C ASN A 101 1.45 17.41 -11.34
N LEU A 102 0.68 16.45 -10.82
CA LEU A 102 0.28 15.26 -11.59
C LEU A 102 -1.22 15.17 -11.79
N THR A 103 -1.62 14.73 -12.98
CA THR A 103 -3.00 14.39 -13.30
C THR A 103 -3.44 13.16 -12.49
N THR A 104 -4.69 13.15 -12.07
CA THR A 104 -5.28 11.98 -11.40
C THR A 104 -5.43 10.83 -12.40
N CYS A 105 -5.04 9.61 -12.00
CA CYS A 105 -5.19 8.44 -12.87
C CYS A 105 -6.66 8.08 -13.14
N ASP A 106 -6.94 7.69 -14.39
CA ASP A 106 -8.14 6.91 -14.72
C ASP A 106 -7.92 5.41 -14.43
N THR A 107 -9.01 4.67 -14.22
CA THR A 107 -9.02 3.23 -13.89
C THR A 107 -8.45 2.35 -15.01
N SER A 108 -8.39 2.85 -16.24
CA SER A 108 -7.79 2.19 -17.40
C SER A 108 -6.30 1.86 -17.19
N CYS A 109 -5.51 2.86 -16.74
CA CYS A 109 -4.09 2.68 -16.45
C CYS A 109 -3.82 1.61 -15.39
N LEU A 110 -4.67 1.48 -14.36
CA LEU A 110 -4.47 0.47 -13.31
C LEU A 110 -4.49 -0.96 -13.89
N LYS A 111 -5.36 -1.23 -14.87
CA LYS A 111 -5.43 -2.54 -15.52
C LYS A 111 -4.13 -2.82 -16.28
N ASP A 112 -3.62 -1.83 -16.99
CA ASP A 112 -2.35 -1.93 -17.71
C ASP A 112 -1.18 -2.15 -16.74
N VAL A 113 -1.17 -1.47 -15.59
CA VAL A 113 -0.16 -1.66 -14.55
C VAL A 113 -0.16 -3.08 -14.00
N LEU A 114 -1.33 -3.61 -13.66
CA LEU A 114 -1.47 -4.94 -13.06
C LEU A 114 -1.24 -6.07 -14.08
N GLN A 115 -1.57 -5.86 -15.35
CA GLN A 115 -1.39 -6.85 -16.43
C GLN A 115 -0.03 -6.76 -17.11
N SER A 116 0.62 -5.59 -17.07
CA SER A 116 2.02 -5.50 -17.44
C SER A 116 2.78 -6.40 -16.48
N GLY A 117 3.47 -7.41 -17.02
CA GLY A 117 4.42 -8.21 -16.24
C GLY A 117 5.61 -7.37 -15.73
N TYR A 118 5.45 -6.08 -15.45
CA TYR A 118 6.48 -5.16 -14.99
C TYR A 118 6.93 -5.49 -13.57
N ILE A 119 6.02 -5.91 -12.68
CA ILE A 119 6.38 -6.44 -11.35
C ILE A 119 7.27 -7.69 -11.53
N GLN A 120 6.90 -8.61 -12.42
CA GLN A 120 7.68 -9.80 -12.77
C GLN A 120 9.04 -9.42 -13.41
N LYS A 121 9.08 -8.46 -14.34
CA LYS A 121 10.29 -8.01 -15.05
C LYS A 121 11.27 -7.22 -14.17
N LYS A 122 10.79 -6.45 -13.19
CA LYS A 122 11.64 -5.70 -12.24
C LYS A 122 12.27 -6.64 -11.22
N ILE A 123 11.56 -7.68 -10.77
CA ILE A 123 12.12 -8.80 -9.99
C ILE A 123 13.23 -9.50 -10.80
N VAL A 124 12.97 -9.84 -12.06
CA VAL A 124 13.98 -10.49 -12.93
C VAL A 124 15.20 -9.58 -13.18
N ARG A 125 15.01 -8.26 -13.40
CA ARG A 125 16.13 -7.32 -13.56
C ARG A 125 16.97 -7.16 -12.28
N LEU A 126 16.37 -7.25 -11.10
CA LEU A 126 17.11 -7.21 -9.83
C LEU A 126 17.91 -8.49 -9.59
N SER A 127 17.38 -9.66 -9.98
CA SER A 127 18.10 -10.93 -9.94
C SER A 127 19.31 -10.99 -10.89
N ILE A 128 19.25 -10.29 -12.03
CA ILE A 128 20.36 -10.21 -12.97
C ILE A 128 21.44 -9.21 -12.50
N ALA A 129 21.06 -8.14 -11.80
CA ALA A 129 21.99 -7.13 -11.31
C ALA A 129 22.80 -7.54 -10.05
N LEU A 130 22.41 -8.61 -9.35
CA LEU A 130 23.09 -9.13 -8.17
C LEU A 130 24.11 -10.25 -8.46
N SER A 131 24.49 -10.48 -9.72
CA SER A 131 25.59 -11.40 -10.04
C SER A 131 26.67 -10.73 -10.89
N PRO A 132 27.68 -10.16 -10.20
CA PRO A 132 29.06 -10.31 -10.62
C PRO A 132 29.88 -10.85 -9.46
N HIS A 133 30.59 -11.96 -9.69
CA HIS A 133 31.44 -12.69 -8.73
C HIS A 133 30.73 -13.59 -7.71
N ILE A 134 30.72 -14.89 -8.00
CA ILE A 134 31.52 -15.93 -7.31
C ILE A 134 31.20 -17.24 -8.05
N ILE A 135 32.11 -17.70 -8.92
CA ILE A 135 32.66 -19.07 -8.97
C ILE A 135 33.97 -18.95 -9.77
N GLN A 136 35.11 -18.96 -9.07
CA GLN A 136 36.35 -19.58 -9.54
C GLN A 136 36.43 -20.95 -8.87
#